data_AF-A0A651H4V6-F1
#
_entry.id   AF-A0A651H4V6-F1
#
_cell.length_a   1.000
_cell.length_b   1.000
_cell.length_c   1.000
_cell.angle_alpha   90.00
_cell.angle_beta   90.00
_cell.angle_gamma   90.00
#
_symmetry.space_group_name_H-M   'P 1'
#
loop_
_entity.id
_entity.type
_entity.pdbx_description
1 polymer ?
#
loop_
_entity_poly.entity_id
_entity_poly.type
_entity_poly.pdbx_seq_one_letter_code
_entity_poly.pdbx_strand_id
1 'polypeptide(L)' 'MTRNERATCKEVIEPALTHAGWEWTEQLRIGPGRVNLSGDSMYEASQAIIADYLLRFRSIPLAILEAKAE' A
#
# COMPACT_ATOMS: atom_id res chain seq x y z
N MET A 1 -14.62 18.11 -8.42
CA MET A 1 -13.35 17.97 -9.14
C MET A 1 -12.84 16.58 -8.83
N THR A 2 -12.46 15.80 -9.85
CA THR A 2 -11.90 14.45 -9.70
C THR A 2 -10.55 14.54 -8.99
N ARG A 3 -10.38 13.84 -7.86
CA ARG A 3 -9.10 13.79 -7.14
C ARG A 3 -8.22 12.72 -7.76
N ASN A 4 -6.92 13.00 -7.93
CA ASN A 4 -5.99 11.93 -8.26
C ASN A 4 -5.75 11.05 -7.02
N GLU A 5 -5.22 9.85 -7.24
CA GLU A 5 -5.06 8.84 -6.18
C GLU A 5 -4.26 9.36 -4.97
N ARG A 6 -3.18 10.11 -5.21
CA ARG A 6 -2.38 10.73 -4.15
C ARG A 6 -3.17 11.77 -3.34
N ALA A 7 -4.00 12.57 -4.00
CA ALA A 7 -4.87 13.53 -3.33
C ALA A 7 -5.95 12.81 -2.51
N THR A 8 -6.57 11.75 -3.05
CA THR A 8 -7.52 10.91 -2.31
C THR A 8 -6.87 10.30 -1.06
N CYS A 9 -5.66 9.78 -1.17
CA CYS A 9 -4.89 9.26 -0.05
C CYS A 9 -4.72 10.30 1.08
N LYS A 10 -4.20 11.48 0.74
CA LYS A 10 -3.83 12.51 1.75
C LYS A 10 -5.03 13.30 2.28
N GLU A 11 -6.06 13.51 1.48
CA GLU A 11 -7.20 14.37 1.85
C GLU A 11 -8.39 13.58 2.41
N VAL A 12 -8.50 12.29 2.11
CA VAL A 12 -9.67 11.48 2.48
C VAL A 12 -9.26 10.27 3.32
N ILE A 13 -8.36 9.43 2.81
CA ILE A 13 -8.04 8.15 3.44
C ILE A 13 -7.29 8.35 4.76
N GLU A 14 -6.16 9.04 4.75
CA GLU A 14 -5.33 9.21 5.95
C GLU A 14 -6.03 9.97 7.09
N PRO A 15 -6.81 11.04 6.82
CA PRO A 15 -7.65 11.64 7.85
C PRO A 15 -8.67 10.66 8.45
N ALA A 16 -9.29 9.81 7.64
CA ALA A 16 -10.24 8.80 8.13
C ALA A 16 -9.54 7.71 8.98
N LEU A 17 -8.35 7.26 8.57
CA LEU A 17 -7.54 6.31 9.34
C LEU A 17 -7.12 6.91 10.69
N THR A 18 -6.70 8.17 10.69
CA THR A 18 -6.36 8.92 11.92
C THR A 18 -7.57 9.01 12.85
N HIS A 19 -8.73 9.41 12.32
CA HIS A 19 -9.95 9.55 13.10
C HIS A 19 -10.40 8.21 13.71
N ALA A 20 -10.24 7.11 12.98
CA ALA A 20 -10.54 5.77 13.44
C ALA A 20 -9.46 5.18 14.39
N GLY A 21 -8.35 5.89 14.62
CA GLY A 21 -7.29 5.47 15.55
C GLY A 21 -6.40 4.35 15.02
N TRP A 22 -6.28 4.20 13.71
CA TRP A 22 -5.37 3.23 13.11
C TRP A 22 -3.92 3.73 13.14
N GLU A 23 -2.99 2.81 13.33
CA GLU A 23 -1.59 2.99 12.95
C GLU A 23 -1.41 2.37 11.55
N TRP A 24 -0.63 2.98 10.66
CA TRP A 24 -0.39 2.41 9.33
C TRP A 24 1.04 2.54 8.83
N THR A 25 1.37 1.72 7.84
CA THR A 25 2.61 1.80 7.07
C THR A 25 2.25 1.97 5.60
N GLU A 26 2.72 3.05 4.98
CA GLU A 26 2.54 3.33 3.55
C GLU A 26 3.48 2.48 2.68
N GLN A 27 3.04 2.11 1.48
CA GLN A 27 3.84 1.50 0.41
C GLN A 27 4.64 0.27 0.90
N LEU A 28 3.94 -0.63 1.60
CA LEU A 28 4.55 -1.82 2.16
C LEU A 28 4.84 -2.84 1.06
N ARG A 29 6.13 -3.15 0.86
CA ARG A 29 6.53 -4.29 0.02
C ARG A 29 6.21 -5.60 0.74
N ILE A 30 5.24 -6.35 0.21
CA ILE A 30 4.83 -7.65 0.74
C ILE A 30 5.51 -8.82 0.04
N GLY A 31 6.10 -8.59 -1.14
CA GLY A 31 6.82 -9.63 -1.86
C GLY A 31 7.67 -9.11 -3.02
N PRO A 32 8.58 -9.96 -3.52
CA PRO A 32 9.44 -9.60 -4.64
C PRO A 32 8.74 -9.66 -6.00
N GLY A 33 7.56 -10.26 -6.09
CA GLY A 33 6.82 -10.44 -7.34
C GLY A 33 6.84 -11.87 -7.87
N ARG A 34 6.54 -12.03 -9.16
CA ARG A 34 6.65 -13.31 -9.84
C ARG A 34 8.12 -13.66 -10.07
N VAL A 35 8.40 -14.95 -10.11
CA VAL A 35 9.72 -15.47 -10.49
C VAL A 35 9.84 -15.38 -12.00
N ASN A 36 10.88 -14.69 -12.48
CA ASN A 36 11.24 -14.67 -13.89
C ASN A 36 12.53 -15.47 -14.07
N LEU A 37 12.49 -16.47 -14.96
CA LEU A 37 13.62 -17.36 -15.25
C LEU A 37 14.39 -16.94 -16.52
N SER A 38 13.99 -15.84 -17.15
CA SER A 38 14.44 -15.41 -18.47
C SER A 38 15.37 -14.19 -18.47
N GLY A 39 16.04 -13.90 -17.34
CA GLY A 39 16.96 -12.76 -17.21
C GLY A 39 18.06 -12.99 -16.17
N ASP A 40 18.88 -11.95 -15.92
CA ASP A 40 20.03 -12.02 -15.02
C ASP A 40 19.64 -12.09 -13.52
N SER A 41 18.39 -11.78 -13.17
CA SER A 41 17.86 -11.88 -11.81
C SER A 41 16.54 -12.65 -11.75
N MET A 42 16.38 -13.47 -10.71
CA MET A 42 15.17 -14.26 -10.45
C MET A 42 13.91 -13.40 -10.22
N TYR A 43 14.08 -12.17 -9.75
CA TYR A 43 12.99 -11.22 -9.49
C TYR A 43 13.27 -9.89 -10.18
N GLU A 44 12.21 -9.26 -10.69
CA GLU A 44 12.24 -7.91 -11.23
C GLU A 44 11.68 -6.91 -10.22
N ALA A 45 12.39 -5.82 -9.95
CA ALA A 45 11.96 -4.81 -8.99
C ALA A 45 10.61 -4.17 -9.36
N SER A 46 10.31 -4.04 -10.65
CA SER A 46 9.02 -3.54 -11.17
C SER A 46 7.84 -4.46 -10.88
N GLN A 47 8.09 -5.74 -10.60
CA GLN A 47 7.06 -6.73 -10.29
C GLN A 47 6.85 -6.90 -8.78
N ALA A 48 7.56 -6.13 -7.96
CA ALA A 48 7.37 -6.15 -6.52
C ALA A 48 5.90 -5.92 -6.17
N ILE A 49 5.38 -6.73 -5.25
CA ILE A 49 4.03 -6.58 -4.75
C ILE A 49 4.09 -5.57 -3.60
N ILE A 50 3.45 -4.43 -3.80
CA ILE A 50 3.43 -3.31 -2.87
C ILE A 50 1.97 -3.03 -2.55
N ALA A 51 1.64 -3.03 -1.26
CA ALA A 51 0.34 -2.60 -0.77
C ALA A 51 0.39 -1.11 -0.41
N ASP A 52 -0.66 -0.35 -0.73
CA ASP A 52 -0.69 1.08 -0.42
C ASP A 52 -0.60 1.34 1.08
N TYR A 53 -1.35 0.58 1.89
CA TYR A 53 -1.33 0.71 3.34
C TYR A 53 -1.45 -0.66 4.05
N LEU A 54 -0.61 -0.86 5.08
CA LEU A 54 -0.83 -1.88 6.12
C LEU A 54 -1.38 -1.22 7.37
N LEU A 55 -2.57 -1.63 7.80
CA LEU A 55 -3.22 -1.14 9.01
C LEU A 55 -2.89 -2.03 10.21
N ARG A 56 -2.56 -1.38 11.33
CA ARG A 56 -2.18 -1.99 12.59
C ARG A 56 -3.07 -1.51 13.73
N PHE A 57 -3.44 -2.45 14.59
CA PHE A 57 -4.07 -2.14 15.87
C PHE A 57 -3.12 -2.58 16.98
N ARG A 58 -2.64 -1.63 17.78
CA ARG A 58 -1.64 -1.89 18.84
C ARG A 58 -0.43 -2.66 18.28
N SER A 59 0.14 -2.15 17.19
CA SER A 59 1.27 -2.75 16.44
C SER A 59 1.00 -4.10 15.74
N ILE A 60 -0.14 -4.76 15.98
CA ILE A 60 -0.50 -6.02 15.31
C ILE A 60 -1.04 -5.72 13.91
N PRO A 61 -0.48 -6.30 12.83
CA PRO A 61 -0.99 -6.13 11.47
C PRO A 61 -2.34 -6.84 11.31
N LEU A 62 -3.37 -6.11 10.87
CA LEU A 62 -4.73 -6.65 10.77
C LEU A 62 -5.34 -6.57 9.37
N ALA A 63 -5.04 -5.52 8.59
CA ALA A 63 -5.67 -5.31 7.29
C ALA A 63 -4.74 -4.63 6.30
N ILE A 64 -4.98 -4.89 5.00
CA ILE A 64 -4.41 -4.17 3.88
C ILE A 64 -5.49 -3.27 3.28
N LEU A 65 -5.13 -2.05 2.92
CA LEU A 65 -5.98 -1.11 2.22
C LEU A 65 -5.30 -0.71 0.90
N GLU A 66 -6.02 -0.84 -0.22
CA GLU A 66 -5.60 -0.33 -1.52
C GLU A 66 -6.41 0.91 -1.89
N ALA A 67 -5.72 2.00 -2.19
CA ALA A 67 -6.33 3.26 -2.57
C ALA A 67 -6.63 3.28 -4.07
N LYS A 68 -7.67 4.01 -4.45
CA LYS A 68 -8.00 4.30 -5.84
C LYS A 68 -8.44 5.76 -5.93
N ALA A 69 -8.23 6.38 -7.09
CA ALA A 69 -8.78 7.70 -7.38
C ALA A 69 -10.32 7.68 -7.31
N GLU A 70 -10.92 8.80 -6.91
CA GLU A 70 -12.38 9.03 -6.94
C GLU A 70 -12.86 9.40 -8.35
#